data_AF-A0A815UCC5-F1
#
_entry.id   AF-A0A815UCC5-F1
#
_cell.length_a   1.000
_cell.length_b   1.000
_cell.length_c   1.000
_cell.angle_alpha   90.00
_cell.angle_beta   90.00
_cell.angle_gamma   90.00
#
_symmetry.space_group_name_H-M   'P 1'
#
loop_
_entity.id
_entity.type
_entity.pdbx_description
1 polymer ?
#
loop_
_entity_poly.entity_id
_entity_poly.type
_entity_poly.pdbx_seq_one_letter_code
_entity_poly.pdbx_strand_id
1 'polypeptide(L)'
;MGGKELEKLELPTPQRNSGDRLNSAMLRETSYDVKELDAYITANEPLLVPDQRAAYNAILDQIEKKAGGIIFLDAPGGTGKTFVINLLLAKIRHQSKIAIAVASSGIAATLLQGGRTAHSTLKLPLKFLENQIHFCSITKGTGEAKVLQECELIVWDECTMAHRYALEALNHTLQDLRNNGKNMGGVVVLIAGDFRQTLPVIPKGTMADELKACLKSSYLW
;
A
#
# COMPACT_ATOMS: atom_id res chain seq x y z
N MET A 1 16.80 12.64 25.64
CA MET A 1 18.03 12.00 25.09
C MET A 1 18.11 12.27 23.59
N GLY A 2 18.34 13.54 23.24
CA GLY A 2 18.08 14.06 21.90
C GLY A 2 19.36 14.44 21.14
N GLY A 3 19.43 14.02 19.89
CA GLY A 3 20.04 14.81 18.81
C GLY A 3 21.56 14.82 18.66
N LYS A 4 22.33 13.98 19.36
CA LYS A 4 23.77 13.87 19.08
C LYS A 4 24.00 12.90 17.91
N GLU A 5 24.70 13.37 16.88
CA GLU A 5 25.16 12.54 15.77
C GLU A 5 26.08 11.41 16.27
N LEU A 6 25.99 10.23 15.66
CA LEU A 6 26.73 9.03 16.07
C LEU A 6 28.25 9.21 16.08
N GLU A 7 28.76 10.13 15.24
CA GLU A 7 30.17 10.54 15.21
C GLU A 7 30.64 11.14 16.54
N LYS A 8 29.75 11.81 17.28
CA LYS A 8 30.05 12.39 18.61
C LYS A 8 30.04 11.34 19.73
N LEU A 9 29.72 10.09 19.40
CA LEU A 9 29.72 8.95 20.32
C LEU A 9 30.82 7.93 19.97
N GLU A 10 31.73 8.26 19.05
CA GLU A 10 32.78 7.35 18.55
C GLU A 10 32.23 6.01 18.01
N LEU A 11 30.96 5.99 17.60
CA LEU A 11 30.32 4.82 17.00
C LEU A 11 30.48 4.88 15.48
N PRO A 12 30.74 3.74 14.81
CA PRO A 12 30.87 3.71 13.36
C PRO A 12 29.58 4.22 12.70
N THR A 13 29.69 5.33 11.99
CA THR A 13 28.58 5.92 11.24
C THR A 13 28.39 5.14 9.94
N PRO A 14 27.19 4.60 9.65
CA PRO A 14 26.98 3.91 8.39
C PRO A 14 27.07 4.90 7.23
N GLN A 15 28.12 4.83 6.42
CA GLN A 15 28.18 5.51 5.13
C GLN A 15 27.19 4.83 4.19
N ARG A 16 26.03 5.45 3.98
CA ARG A 16 25.00 4.96 3.05
C ARG A 16 24.95 5.91 1.87
N ASN A 17 25.52 5.52 0.73
CA ASN A 17 25.43 6.33 -0.48
C ASN A 17 23.98 6.33 -1.00
N SER A 18 23.62 7.37 -1.74
CA SER A 18 22.29 7.49 -2.36
C SER A 18 21.95 6.31 -3.28
N GLY A 19 22.95 5.76 -3.98
CA GLY A 19 22.84 4.53 -4.77
C GLY A 19 22.47 3.29 -3.93
N ASP A 20 22.98 3.18 -2.71
CA ASP A 20 22.70 2.04 -1.82
C ASP A 20 21.25 2.08 -1.29
N ARG A 21 20.70 3.29 -1.07
CA ARG A 21 19.29 3.48 -0.69
C ARG A 21 18.33 3.14 -1.83
N LEU A 22 18.68 3.53 -3.06
CA LEU A 22 17.94 3.16 -4.27
C LEU A 22 17.91 1.64 -4.45
N ASN A 23 19.07 0.99 -4.35
CA ASN A 23 19.19 -0.46 -4.50
C ASN A 23 18.48 -1.21 -3.37
N SER A 24 18.59 -0.77 -2.11
CA SER A 24 17.94 -1.48 -0.99
C SER A 24 16.41 -1.45 -1.04
N ALA A 25 15.79 -0.33 -1.45
CA ALA A 25 14.34 -0.27 -1.58
C ALA A 25 13.82 -1.19 -2.71
N MET A 26 14.51 -1.20 -3.84
CA MET A 26 14.17 -2.07 -4.98
C MET A 26 14.40 -3.54 -4.66
N LEU A 27 15.57 -3.88 -4.10
CA LEU A 27 15.90 -5.25 -3.71
C LEU A 27 14.85 -5.81 -2.78
N ARG A 28 14.46 -5.05 -1.76
CA ARG A 28 13.43 -5.46 -0.81
C ARG A 28 12.09 -5.83 -1.47
N GLU A 29 11.71 -5.17 -2.56
CA GLU A 29 10.45 -5.45 -3.26
C GLU A 29 10.60 -6.41 -4.45
N THR A 30 11.80 -6.93 -4.69
CA THR A 30 12.10 -7.86 -5.81
C THR A 30 12.82 -9.15 -5.36
N SER A 31 13.40 -9.19 -4.16
CA SER A 31 14.19 -10.30 -3.63
C SER A 31 13.33 -11.39 -2.98
N TYR A 32 12.22 -11.77 -3.61
CA TYR A 32 11.39 -12.88 -3.15
C TYR A 32 11.90 -14.20 -3.71
N ASP A 33 11.80 -15.28 -2.91
CA ASP A 33 12.12 -16.63 -3.40
C ASP A 33 11.01 -17.11 -4.34
N VAL A 34 11.33 -17.17 -5.64
CA VAL A 34 10.39 -17.57 -6.69
C VAL A 34 9.88 -19.00 -6.47
N LYS A 35 10.70 -19.92 -5.95
CA LYS A 35 10.26 -21.31 -5.69
C LYS A 35 9.30 -21.38 -4.52
N GLU A 36 9.56 -20.62 -3.47
CA GLU A 36 8.65 -20.52 -2.32
C GLU A 36 7.31 -19.91 -2.74
N LEU A 37 7.34 -18.85 -3.55
CA LEU A 37 6.14 -18.24 -4.10
C LEU A 37 5.36 -19.19 -5.00
N ASP A 38 6.03 -19.93 -5.89
CA ASP A 38 5.39 -20.91 -6.78
C ASP A 38 4.71 -22.04 -5.99
N ALA A 39 5.40 -22.57 -4.98
CA ALA A 39 4.85 -23.58 -4.08
C ALA A 39 3.63 -23.03 -3.31
N TYR A 40 3.72 -21.80 -2.80
CA TYR A 40 2.62 -21.13 -2.12
C TYR A 40 1.41 -20.96 -3.05
N ILE A 41 1.62 -20.46 -4.27
CA ILE A 41 0.54 -20.24 -5.26
C ILE A 41 -0.11 -21.58 -5.63
N THR A 42 0.69 -22.59 -5.98
CA THR A 42 0.20 -23.91 -6.39
C THR A 42 -0.64 -24.58 -5.31
N ALA A 43 -0.25 -24.43 -4.04
CA ALA A 43 -1.00 -24.99 -2.91
C ALA A 43 -2.29 -24.22 -2.60
N ASN A 44 -2.30 -22.89 -2.76
CA ASN A 44 -3.37 -22.04 -2.24
C ASN A 44 -4.37 -21.56 -3.29
N GLU A 45 -3.96 -21.39 -4.56
CA GLU A 45 -4.84 -20.95 -5.65
C GLU A 45 -6.03 -21.91 -5.91
N PRO A 46 -5.91 -23.24 -5.75
CA PRO A 46 -7.05 -24.16 -5.82
C PRO A 46 -8.05 -24.00 -4.67
N LEU A 47 -7.63 -23.48 -3.52
CA LEU A 47 -8.46 -23.35 -2.31
C LEU A 47 -9.42 -22.16 -2.34
N LEU A 48 -9.27 -21.26 -3.32
CA LEU A 48 -10.19 -20.13 -3.51
C LEU A 48 -11.61 -20.64 -3.76
N VAL A 49 -12.53 -20.25 -2.86
CA VAL A 49 -13.98 -20.44 -3.05
C VAL A 49 -14.50 -19.54 -4.18
N PRO A 50 -15.69 -19.81 -4.76
CA PRO A 50 -16.16 -19.13 -5.97
C PRO A 50 -16.09 -17.60 -5.92
N ASP A 51 -16.56 -16.97 -4.84
CA ASP A 51 -16.57 -15.50 -4.74
C ASP A 51 -15.16 -14.91 -4.61
N GLN A 52 -14.30 -15.57 -3.83
CA GLN A 52 -12.88 -15.19 -3.72
C GLN A 52 -12.16 -15.34 -5.06
N ARG A 53 -12.45 -16.41 -5.81
CA ARG A 53 -11.89 -16.65 -7.15
C ARG A 53 -12.35 -15.60 -8.15
N ALA A 54 -13.63 -15.22 -8.11
CA ALA A 54 -14.16 -14.16 -8.96
C ALA A 54 -13.44 -12.83 -8.70
N ALA A 55 -13.30 -12.42 -7.42
CA ALA A 55 -12.57 -11.21 -7.05
C ALA A 55 -11.10 -11.28 -7.45
N TYR A 56 -10.42 -12.39 -7.14
CA TYR A 56 -9.02 -12.63 -7.49
C TYR A 56 -8.77 -12.50 -9.00
N ASN A 57 -9.58 -13.16 -9.83
CA ASN A 57 -9.46 -13.10 -11.28
C ASN A 57 -9.74 -11.70 -11.83
N ALA A 58 -10.77 -11.01 -11.32
CA ALA A 58 -11.10 -9.66 -11.76
C ALA A 58 -9.96 -8.66 -11.46
N ILE A 59 -9.32 -8.77 -10.30
CA ILE A 59 -8.19 -7.93 -9.92
C ILE A 59 -6.97 -8.23 -10.81
N LEU A 60 -6.65 -9.51 -11.05
CA LEU A 60 -5.55 -9.89 -11.94
C LEU A 60 -5.77 -9.39 -13.36
N ASP A 61 -6.96 -9.55 -13.91
CA ASP A 61 -7.31 -9.06 -15.26
C ASP A 61 -7.13 -7.54 -15.38
N GLN A 62 -7.52 -6.78 -14.35
CA GLN A 62 -7.33 -5.33 -14.32
C GLN A 62 -5.84 -4.91 -14.27
N ILE A 63 -5.02 -5.66 -13.53
CA ILE A 63 -3.56 -5.47 -13.48
C ILE A 63 -2.94 -5.80 -14.84
N GLU A 64 -3.28 -6.93 -15.44
CA GLU A 64 -2.74 -7.38 -16.74
C GLU A 64 -3.09 -6.41 -17.87
N LYS A 65 -4.31 -5.87 -17.88
CA LYS A 65 -4.76 -4.85 -18.85
C LYS A 65 -4.14 -3.47 -18.61
N LYS A 66 -3.40 -3.27 -17.52
CA LYS A 66 -2.85 -1.97 -17.10
C LYS A 66 -3.91 -0.86 -17.10
N ALA A 67 -5.13 -1.23 -16.71
CA ALA A 67 -6.25 -0.29 -16.65
C ALA A 67 -6.06 0.74 -15.52
N GLY A 68 -5.31 0.36 -14.48
CA GLY A 68 -5.09 1.17 -13.29
C GLY A 68 -6.37 1.35 -12.48
N GLY A 69 -6.37 2.30 -11.55
CA GLY A 69 -7.55 2.69 -10.78
C GLY A 69 -7.63 2.02 -9.40
N ILE A 70 -8.78 2.15 -8.77
CA ILE A 70 -9.02 1.71 -7.38
C ILE A 70 -10.04 0.57 -7.41
N ILE A 71 -9.75 -0.50 -6.68
CA ILE A 71 -10.68 -1.61 -6.43
C ILE A 71 -10.90 -1.67 -4.93
N PHE A 72 -12.17 -1.70 -4.51
CA PHE A 72 -12.53 -1.95 -3.11
C PHE A 72 -12.96 -3.40 -2.91
N LEU A 73 -12.19 -4.12 -2.10
CA LEU A 73 -12.55 -5.45 -1.63
C LEU A 73 -13.33 -5.34 -0.31
N ASP A 74 -14.66 -5.30 -0.44
CA ASP A 74 -15.56 -5.41 0.72
C ASP A 74 -15.59 -6.86 1.20
N ALA A 75 -14.91 -7.11 2.31
CA ALA A 75 -14.74 -8.45 2.84
C ALA A 75 -15.01 -8.46 4.35
N PRO A 76 -16.22 -8.90 4.78
CA PRO A 76 -16.56 -9.06 6.18
C PRO A 76 -15.52 -9.89 6.95
N GLY A 77 -15.46 -9.68 8.26
CA GLY A 77 -14.64 -10.50 9.16
C GLY A 77 -14.86 -12.00 8.91
N GLY A 78 -13.77 -12.75 8.74
CA GLY A 78 -13.81 -14.21 8.53
C GLY A 78 -14.01 -14.67 7.08
N THR A 79 -14.12 -13.78 6.09
CA THR A 79 -14.36 -14.16 4.68
C THR A 79 -13.09 -14.48 3.88
N GLY A 80 -11.91 -14.48 4.50
CA GLY A 80 -10.64 -14.79 3.82
C GLY A 80 -10.03 -13.62 3.03
N LYS A 81 -10.37 -12.36 3.34
CA LYS A 81 -9.75 -11.15 2.76
C LYS A 81 -8.22 -11.25 2.65
N THR A 82 -7.56 -11.52 3.77
CA THR A 82 -6.10 -11.62 3.87
C THR A 82 -5.54 -12.76 3.01
N PHE A 83 -6.27 -13.87 2.89
CA PHE A 83 -5.89 -14.99 2.04
C PHE A 83 -5.86 -14.58 0.56
N VAL A 84 -6.91 -13.92 0.07
CA VAL A 84 -6.98 -13.41 -1.30
C VAL A 84 -5.87 -12.37 -1.56
N ILE A 85 -5.66 -11.44 -0.63
CA ILE A 85 -4.61 -10.42 -0.73
C ILE A 85 -3.22 -11.06 -0.83
N ASN A 86 -2.89 -12.00 0.06
CA ASN A 86 -1.57 -12.65 0.05
C ASN A 86 -1.35 -13.46 -1.23
N LEU A 87 -2.39 -14.11 -1.76
CA LEU A 87 -2.29 -14.83 -3.03
C LEU A 87 -2.07 -13.87 -4.21
N LEU A 88 -2.74 -12.72 -4.26
CA LEU A 88 -2.49 -11.68 -5.27
C LEU A 88 -1.05 -11.16 -5.18
N LEU A 89 -0.58 -10.84 -3.99
CA LEU A 89 0.79 -10.39 -3.75
C LEU A 89 1.80 -11.44 -4.25
N ALA A 90 1.60 -12.71 -3.89
CA ALA A 90 2.46 -13.81 -4.31
C ALA A 90 2.45 -13.96 -5.84
N LYS A 91 1.27 -13.95 -6.48
CA LYS A 91 1.12 -14.12 -7.94
C LYS A 91 1.88 -13.05 -8.72
N ILE A 92 1.78 -11.78 -8.31
CA ILE A 92 2.46 -10.67 -8.99
C ILE A 92 3.98 -10.74 -8.74
N ARG A 93 4.40 -11.00 -7.50
CA ARG A 93 5.84 -11.10 -7.15
C ARG A 93 6.54 -12.30 -7.80
N HIS A 94 5.82 -13.41 -7.99
CA HIS A 94 6.32 -14.57 -8.72
C HIS A 94 6.69 -14.23 -10.17
N GLN A 95 6.02 -13.25 -10.77
CA GLN A 95 6.33 -12.73 -12.11
C GLN A 95 7.48 -11.70 -12.11
N SER A 96 8.24 -11.60 -11.02
CA SER A 96 9.28 -10.58 -10.79
C SER A 96 8.80 -9.13 -10.90
N LYS A 97 7.49 -8.91 -10.72
CA LYS A 97 6.86 -7.57 -10.67
C LYS A 97 6.78 -7.07 -9.23
N ILE A 98 6.71 -5.76 -9.07
CA ILE A 98 6.61 -5.13 -7.76
C ILE A 98 5.15 -5.05 -7.32
N ALA A 99 4.83 -5.71 -6.21
CA ALA A 99 3.55 -5.59 -5.51
C ALA A 99 3.77 -5.13 -4.07
N ILE A 100 3.24 -3.96 -3.74
CA ILE A 100 3.44 -3.32 -2.43
C ILE A 100 2.29 -3.71 -1.50
N ALA A 101 2.64 -4.21 -0.32
CA ALA A 101 1.68 -4.56 0.72
C ALA A 101 1.75 -3.53 1.86
N VAL A 102 0.67 -2.78 2.06
CA VAL A 102 0.52 -1.87 3.20
C VAL A 102 -0.75 -2.15 3.99
N ALA A 103 -0.74 -1.77 5.27
CA ALA A 103 -1.93 -1.76 6.10
C ALA A 103 -1.99 -0.52 6.99
N SER A 104 -3.18 -0.17 7.48
CA SER A 104 -3.35 0.99 8.36
C SER A 104 -2.74 0.78 9.76
N SER A 105 -2.73 -0.45 10.28
CA SER A 105 -2.15 -0.81 11.58
C SER A 105 -0.94 -1.74 11.44
N GLY A 106 -0.06 -1.74 12.46
CA GLY A 106 1.11 -2.62 12.48
C GLY A 106 0.75 -4.10 12.54
N ILE A 107 -0.29 -4.45 13.32
CA ILE A 107 -0.76 -5.84 13.46
C ILE A 107 -1.33 -6.34 12.13
N ALA A 108 -2.16 -5.55 11.45
CA ALA A 108 -2.67 -5.92 10.12
C ALA A 108 -1.53 -6.08 9.11
N ALA A 109 -0.52 -5.21 9.16
CA ALA A 109 0.64 -5.32 8.28
C ALA A 109 1.42 -6.64 8.46
N THR A 110 1.49 -7.20 9.67
CA THR A 110 2.18 -8.48 9.90
C THR A 110 1.50 -9.68 9.26
N LEU A 111 0.21 -9.56 8.93
CA LEU A 111 -0.55 -10.62 8.26
C LEU A 111 -0.33 -10.63 6.73
N LEU A 112 0.25 -9.56 6.19
CA LEU A 112 0.56 -9.44 4.77
C LEU A 112 2.01 -9.86 4.52
N GLN A 113 2.25 -10.69 3.50
CA GLN A 113 3.61 -11.06 3.12
C GLN A 113 4.40 -9.80 2.69
N GLY A 114 5.51 -9.51 3.37
CA GLY A 114 6.29 -8.29 3.14
C GLY A 114 5.60 -6.99 3.59
N GLY A 115 4.50 -7.11 4.35
CA GLY A 115 3.66 -6.01 4.77
C GLY A 115 4.33 -4.98 5.67
N ARG A 116 3.88 -3.73 5.56
CA ARG A 116 4.28 -2.61 6.42
C ARG A 116 3.10 -1.68 6.68
N THR A 117 3.25 -0.77 7.63
CA THR A 117 2.24 0.28 7.78
C THR A 117 2.25 1.23 6.58
N ALA A 118 1.07 1.68 6.17
CA ALA A 118 0.91 2.66 5.09
C ALA A 118 1.67 3.95 5.40
N HIS A 119 1.61 4.43 6.64
CA HIS A 119 2.36 5.59 7.10
C HIS A 119 3.87 5.47 6.86
N SER A 120 4.48 4.33 7.20
CA SER A 120 5.93 4.16 7.07
C SER A 120 6.39 3.96 5.62
N THR A 121 5.56 3.29 4.80
CA THR A 121 5.86 2.93 3.41
C THR A 121 5.62 4.10 2.47
N LEU A 122 4.47 4.75 2.61
CA LEU A 122 4.03 5.84 1.74
C LEU A 122 4.47 7.21 2.27
N LYS A 123 5.04 7.31 3.49
CA LYS A 123 5.40 8.59 4.11
C LYS A 123 4.22 9.57 4.15
N LEU A 124 3.06 9.06 4.59
CA LEU A 124 1.83 9.85 4.68
C LEU A 124 2.04 11.07 5.60
N PRO A 125 1.45 12.23 5.27
CA PRO A 125 1.41 13.37 6.18
C PRO A 125 0.77 12.99 7.53
N LEU A 126 1.35 13.49 8.63
CA LEU A 126 0.77 13.31 9.97
C LEU A 126 -0.43 14.22 10.24
N LYS A 127 -0.54 15.31 9.48
CA LYS A 127 -1.61 16.28 9.61
C LYS A 127 -2.17 16.55 8.23
N PHE A 128 -3.48 16.44 8.11
CA PHE A 128 -4.20 16.84 6.91
C PHE A 128 -4.96 18.13 7.21
N LEU A 129 -4.65 19.17 6.46
CA LEU A 129 -5.35 20.46 6.51
C LEU A 129 -6.46 20.47 5.46
N GLU A 130 -7.63 20.96 5.83
CA GLU A 130 -8.73 21.14 4.88
C GLU A 130 -8.34 22.13 3.77
N ASN A 131 -8.87 21.90 2.56
CA ASN A 131 -8.64 22.74 1.38
C ASN A 131 -7.19 22.81 0.86
N GLN A 132 -6.35 21.84 1.22
CA GLN A 132 -5.01 21.68 0.65
C GLN A 132 -4.91 20.39 -0.16
N ILE A 133 -4.13 20.43 -1.24
CA ILE A 133 -3.72 19.22 -1.96
C ILE A 133 -2.61 18.57 -1.14
N HIS A 134 -2.85 17.33 -0.73
CA HIS A 134 -1.89 16.55 0.05
C HIS A 134 -1.01 15.71 -0.86
N PHE A 135 0.24 15.54 -0.48
CA PHE A 135 1.18 14.63 -1.11
C PHE A 135 1.84 13.76 -0.04
N CYS A 136 2.18 12.53 -0.41
CA CYS A 136 3.09 11.70 0.35
C CYS A 136 4.48 12.36 0.39
N SER A 137 5.18 12.27 1.50
CA SER A 137 6.52 12.86 1.67
C SER A 137 7.61 11.98 1.02
N ILE A 138 7.45 11.71 -0.28
CA ILE A 138 8.34 10.91 -1.11
C ILE A 138 8.87 11.79 -2.23
N THR A 139 10.18 12.00 -2.26
CA THR A 139 10.84 12.86 -3.25
C THR A 139 11.19 12.05 -4.51
N LYS A 140 11.07 12.66 -5.69
CA LYS A 140 11.57 12.07 -6.95
C LYS A 140 13.05 11.72 -6.81
N GLY A 141 13.44 10.54 -7.29
CA GLY A 141 14.83 10.06 -7.25
C GLY A 141 15.22 9.28 -5.99
N THR A 142 14.31 9.02 -5.04
CA THR A 142 14.57 8.05 -3.96
C THR A 142 14.24 6.62 -4.39
N GLY A 143 14.72 5.63 -3.62
CA GLY A 143 14.38 4.23 -3.83
C GLY A 143 12.88 3.96 -3.72
N GLU A 144 12.22 4.58 -2.75
CA GLU A 144 10.77 4.48 -2.57
C GLU A 144 10.01 5.06 -3.77
N ALA A 145 10.47 6.18 -4.32
CA ALA A 145 9.89 6.75 -5.53
C ALA A 145 10.00 5.79 -6.71
N LYS A 146 11.17 5.16 -6.91
CA LYS A 146 11.39 4.19 -7.98
C LYS A 146 10.49 2.95 -7.82
N VAL A 147 10.37 2.43 -6.59
CA VAL A 147 9.43 1.35 -6.27
C VAL A 147 7.99 1.74 -6.62
N LEU A 148 7.54 2.95 -6.27
CA LEU A 148 6.21 3.44 -6.59
C LEU A 148 6.00 3.76 -8.07
N GLN A 149 7.06 4.00 -8.84
CA GLN A 149 7.01 4.17 -10.29
C GLN A 149 6.90 2.83 -11.03
N GLU A 150 7.53 1.78 -10.51
CA GLU A 150 7.61 0.46 -11.15
C GLU A 150 6.56 -0.54 -10.63
N CYS A 151 5.86 -0.26 -9.53
CA CYS A 151 4.84 -1.18 -9.01
C CYS A 151 3.66 -1.43 -9.97
N GLU A 152 3.14 -2.64 -9.97
CA GLU A 152 1.95 -3.03 -10.76
C GLU A 152 0.70 -3.13 -9.86
N LEU A 153 0.92 -3.32 -8.55
CA LEU A 153 -0.13 -3.42 -7.54
C LEU A 153 0.29 -2.73 -6.24
N ILE A 154 -0.62 -1.98 -5.64
CA ILE A 154 -0.55 -1.56 -4.24
C ILE A 154 -1.76 -2.11 -3.52
N VAL A 155 -1.55 -2.91 -2.48
CA VAL A 155 -2.63 -3.35 -1.59
C VAL A 155 -2.58 -2.55 -0.30
N TRP A 156 -3.72 -2.01 0.11
CA TRP A 156 -3.89 -1.33 1.38
C TRP A 156 -4.98 -2.01 2.21
N ASP A 157 -4.56 -2.82 3.19
CA ASP A 157 -5.47 -3.50 4.11
C ASP A 157 -5.86 -2.62 5.31
N GLU A 158 -7.08 -2.82 5.81
CA GLU A 158 -7.76 -1.97 6.78
C GLU A 158 -7.77 -0.49 6.36
N CYS A 159 -7.93 -0.23 5.07
CA CYS A 159 -7.93 1.13 4.53
C CYS A 159 -9.12 1.96 5.05
N THR A 160 -10.20 1.31 5.50
CA THR A 160 -11.38 1.97 6.11
C THR A 160 -11.04 2.79 7.35
N MET A 161 -9.93 2.48 8.03
CA MET A 161 -9.40 3.26 9.16
C MET A 161 -8.63 4.51 8.73
N ALA A 162 -8.27 4.63 7.45
CA ALA A 162 -7.48 5.73 6.93
C ALA A 162 -8.36 6.95 6.61
N HIS A 163 -7.82 8.13 6.89
CA HIS A 163 -8.45 9.38 6.49
C HIS A 163 -8.48 9.49 4.96
N ARG A 164 -9.56 10.01 4.35
CA ARG A 164 -9.68 10.19 2.88
C ARG A 164 -8.48 10.88 2.24
N TYR A 165 -7.99 11.93 2.89
CA TYR A 165 -6.80 12.68 2.48
C TYR A 165 -5.53 11.83 2.37
N ALA A 166 -5.42 10.70 3.08
CA ALA A 166 -4.31 9.77 2.90
C ALA A 166 -4.38 9.04 1.55
N LEU A 167 -5.59 8.64 1.13
CA LEU A 167 -5.83 8.04 -0.18
C LEU A 167 -5.66 9.06 -1.31
N GLU A 168 -6.15 10.28 -1.12
CA GLU A 168 -5.97 11.38 -2.06
C GLU A 168 -4.51 11.79 -2.19
N ALA A 169 -3.76 11.84 -1.08
CA ALA A 169 -2.33 12.09 -1.09
C ALA A 169 -1.55 11.02 -1.86
N LEU A 170 -1.94 9.75 -1.71
CA LEU A 170 -1.37 8.66 -2.49
C LEU A 170 -1.66 8.86 -3.99
N ASN A 171 -2.89 9.19 -4.36
CA ASN A 171 -3.28 9.46 -5.74
C ASN A 171 -2.42 10.57 -6.37
N HIS A 172 -2.35 11.74 -5.74
CA HIS A 172 -1.57 12.86 -6.25
C HIS A 172 -0.07 12.52 -6.37
N THR A 173 0.46 11.77 -5.40
CA THR A 173 1.87 11.35 -5.43
C THR A 173 2.12 10.36 -6.57
N LEU A 174 1.25 9.38 -6.79
CA LEU A 174 1.42 8.43 -7.89
C LEU A 174 1.31 9.12 -9.25
N GLN A 175 0.38 10.06 -9.40
CA GLN A 175 0.25 10.87 -10.62
C GLN A 175 1.53 11.66 -10.91
N ASP A 176 2.10 12.31 -9.89
CA ASP A 176 3.33 13.11 -10.01
C ASP A 176 4.58 12.25 -10.25
N LEU A 177 4.73 11.14 -9.51
CA LEU A 177 5.88 10.24 -9.65
C LEU A 177 5.89 9.53 -11.00
N ARG A 178 4.71 9.09 -11.49
CA ARG A 178 4.59 8.35 -12.76
C ARG A 178 4.39 9.24 -13.97
N ASN A 179 4.25 10.56 -13.76
CA ASN A 179 3.90 11.52 -14.81
C ASN A 179 2.66 11.07 -15.61
N ASN A 180 1.63 10.61 -14.90
CA ASN A 180 0.41 10.04 -15.48
C ASN A 180 -0.82 10.59 -14.74
N GLY A 181 -1.63 11.40 -15.42
CA GLY A 181 -2.81 12.04 -14.84
C GLY A 181 -4.00 11.11 -14.56
N LYS A 182 -3.92 9.83 -14.91
CA LYS A 182 -4.96 8.85 -14.56
C LYS A 182 -5.05 8.67 -13.04
N ASN A 183 -6.18 8.16 -12.55
CA ASN A 183 -6.33 7.78 -11.14
C ASN A 183 -5.19 6.83 -10.72
N MET A 184 -4.64 7.08 -9.54
CA MET A 184 -3.50 6.37 -8.95
C MET A 184 -2.27 6.31 -9.88
N GLY A 185 -2.06 7.31 -10.75
CA GLY A 185 -0.95 7.28 -11.71
C GLY A 185 -0.99 6.09 -12.67
N GLY A 186 -2.16 5.46 -12.84
CA GLY A 186 -2.36 4.27 -13.67
C GLY A 186 -1.96 2.94 -13.03
N VAL A 187 -1.58 2.90 -11.74
CA VAL A 187 -1.41 1.63 -11.02
C VAL A 187 -2.75 1.15 -10.46
N VAL A 188 -2.90 -0.16 -10.31
CA VAL A 188 -4.04 -0.75 -9.59
C VAL A 188 -3.79 -0.64 -8.09
N VAL A 189 -4.71 0.03 -7.39
CA VAL A 189 -4.72 0.13 -5.92
C VAL A 189 -5.89 -0.68 -5.39
N LEU A 190 -5.59 -1.79 -4.74
CA LEU A 190 -6.56 -2.61 -4.04
C LEU A 190 -6.69 -2.10 -2.60
N ILE A 191 -7.78 -1.40 -2.30
CA ILE A 191 -8.13 -1.06 -0.92
C ILE A 191 -9.03 -2.16 -0.36
N ALA A 192 -8.72 -2.62 0.84
CA ALA A 192 -9.49 -3.67 1.50
C ALA A 192 -9.80 -3.27 2.93
N GLY A 193 -10.94 -3.75 3.43
CA GLY A 193 -11.41 -3.41 4.76
C GLY A 193 -12.89 -3.70 4.91
N ASP A 194 -13.42 -3.35 6.06
CA ASP A 194 -14.83 -3.52 6.38
C ASP A 194 -15.35 -2.23 7.02
N PHE A 195 -16.22 -1.50 6.31
CA PHE A 195 -16.81 -0.27 6.83
C PHE A 195 -17.75 -0.50 8.03
N ARG A 196 -18.08 -1.75 8.35
CA ARG A 196 -18.82 -2.12 9.56
C ARG A 196 -17.91 -2.26 10.78
N GLN A 197 -16.59 -2.18 10.60
CA GLN A 197 -15.61 -2.17 11.69
C GLN A 197 -15.27 -0.73 12.08
N THR A 198 -13.98 -0.40 12.16
CA THR A 198 -13.49 0.89 12.62
C THR A 198 -13.40 1.89 11.48
N LEU A 199 -14.04 3.04 11.69
CA LEU A 199 -13.87 4.25 10.87
C LEU A 199 -12.60 5.02 11.29
N PRO A 200 -12.18 6.06 10.53
CA PRO A 200 -11.05 6.88 10.91
C PRO A 200 -11.26 7.55 12.27
N VAL A 201 -10.25 7.47 13.14
CA VAL A 201 -10.31 8.06 14.47
C VAL A 201 -10.04 9.57 14.37
N ILE A 202 -11.03 10.39 14.74
CA ILE A 202 -10.90 11.85 14.81
C ILE A 202 -10.91 12.29 16.28
N PRO A 203 -9.76 12.62 16.88
CA PRO A 203 -9.70 13.02 18.29
C PRO A 203 -10.58 14.26 18.54
N LYS A 204 -11.54 14.13 19.46
CA LYS A 204 -12.53 15.18 19.79
C LYS A 204 -13.45 15.57 18.62
N GLY A 205 -13.55 14.73 17.59
CA GLY A 205 -14.44 14.94 16.45
C GLY A 205 -15.88 14.56 16.75
N THR A 206 -16.79 15.06 15.93
CA THR A 206 -18.18 14.62 15.88
C THR A 206 -18.36 13.46 14.90
N MET A 207 -19.50 12.78 14.94
CA MET A 207 -19.86 11.78 13.92
C MET A 207 -19.82 12.35 12.49
N ALA A 208 -20.19 13.63 12.33
CA ALA A 208 -20.11 14.30 11.03
C ALA A 208 -18.65 14.44 10.56
N ASP A 209 -17.71 14.67 11.48
CA ASP A 209 -16.29 14.77 11.16
C ASP A 209 -15.70 13.40 10.79
N GLU A 210 -16.10 12.33 11.48
CA GLU A 210 -15.72 10.95 11.11
C GLU A 210 -16.24 10.57 9.73
N LEU A 211 -17.50 10.90 9.40
CA LEU A 211 -18.08 10.66 8.08
C LEU A 211 -17.37 11.47 6.99
N LYS A 212 -17.03 12.73 7.25
CA LYS A 212 -16.24 13.56 6.32
C LYS A 212 -14.83 13.02 6.12
N ALA A 213 -14.23 12.42 7.15
CA ALA A 213 -12.91 11.82 7.09
C ALA A 213 -12.91 10.44 6.39
N CYS A 214 -14.05 9.76 6.33
CA CYS A 214 -14.20 8.44 5.74
C CYS A 214 -13.84 8.43 4.23
N LEU A 215 -13.29 7.31 3.77
CA LEU A 215 -12.96 7.10 2.35
C LEU A 215 -14.14 7.35 1.40
N LYS A 216 -15.37 7.04 1.84
CA LYS A 216 -16.60 7.27 1.06
C LYS A 216 -16.89 8.74 0.76
N SER A 217 -16.24 9.65 1.49
CA SER A 217 -16.33 11.09 1.29
C SER A 217 -15.18 11.63 0.41
N SER A 218 -14.32 10.76 -0.12
CA SER A 218 -13.29 11.13 -1.09
C SER A 218 -13.89 11.27 -2.48
N TYR A 219 -13.32 12.15 -3.31
CA TYR A 219 -13.66 12.22 -4.74
C TYR A 219 -13.21 10.97 -5.53
N LEU A 220 -12.40 10.12 -4.90
CA LEU A 220 -11.88 8.87 -5.47
C LEU A 220 -12.80 7.66 -5.24
N TRP A 221 -13.88 7.83 -4.46
CA TRP A 221 -14.86 6.79 -4.16
C TRP A 221 -16.02 6.84 -5.16
#